data_AF-A0A844API3-F1
#
_entry.id   AF-A0A844API3-F1
#
_cell.length_a   1.000
_cell.length_b   1.000
_cell.length_c   1.000
_cell.angle_alpha   90.00
_cell.angle_beta   90.00
_cell.angle_gamma   90.00
#
_symmetry.space_group_name_H-M   'P 1'
#
loop_
_entity.id
_entity.type
_entity.pdbx_description
1 polymer ?
#
loop_
_entity_poly.entity_id
_entity_poly.type
_entity_poly.pdbx_seq_one_letter_code
_entity_poly.pdbx_strand_id
1 'polypeptide(L)'
;MSWPVLVFDIESIPDIAGLRALRSEAASTSDADVYAAWLAERKERGQSDFTPLHLQRVLVISCVFRNAEGLKIHSFVDRDNASEGKVIQTFFKTVEQKAPQLVSWNGGGFDLPVLHYRGLRHGVTAPKYWDMGEDDREHKWNNYISRYHMRHLDLMDLLALYQPKNNAPLDAMAKLCGFPGKLGMDGSQVYPAFLEGKLEEIRRYCETDVMNTYLVYCRFQKMRGGLTEAEYEQEIAMVKQTLGELAQFEPHWSEYLAAWA
;
A
#
# COMPACT_ATOMS: atom_id res chain seq x y z
N MET A 1 9.86 -13.05 16.61
CA MET A 1 9.70 -11.67 16.11
C MET A 1 9.45 -10.74 17.28
N SER A 2 10.29 -9.73 17.51
CA SER A 2 10.15 -8.87 18.68
C SER A 2 9.01 -7.85 18.55
N TRP A 3 8.62 -7.44 17.33
CA TRP A 3 7.68 -6.34 17.08
C TRP A 3 6.53 -6.79 16.18
N PRO A 4 5.30 -6.24 16.35
CA PRO A 4 4.23 -6.43 15.38
C PRO A 4 4.65 -5.87 14.02
N VAL A 5 4.31 -6.57 12.95
CA VAL A 5 4.57 -6.14 11.57
C VAL A 5 3.24 -5.70 10.95
N LEU A 6 3.27 -4.55 10.29
CA LEU A 6 2.15 -4.05 9.48
C LEU A 6 2.67 -3.86 8.06
N VAL A 7 2.28 -4.77 7.18
CA VAL A 7 2.49 -4.61 5.75
C VAL A 7 1.32 -3.83 5.19
N PHE A 8 1.57 -2.89 4.29
CA PHE A 8 0.51 -2.11 3.67
C PHE A 8 0.78 -1.80 2.19
N ASP A 9 -0.30 -1.49 1.50
CA ASP A 9 -0.36 -1.01 0.12
C ASP A 9 -1.58 -0.09 -0.01
N ILE A 10 -1.56 0.85 -0.95
CA ILE A 10 -2.69 1.74 -1.23
C ILE A 10 -3.17 1.63 -2.68
N GLU A 11 -4.46 1.84 -2.87
CA GLU A 11 -5.00 2.14 -4.19
C GLU A 11 -5.53 3.57 -4.24
N SER A 12 -5.15 4.27 -5.29
CA SER A 12 -5.51 5.68 -5.50
C SER A 12 -6.09 5.93 -6.88
N ILE A 13 -6.87 7.00 -6.96
CA ILE A 13 -7.46 7.53 -8.18
C ILE A 13 -6.97 8.97 -8.42
N PRO A 14 -7.09 9.50 -9.64
CA PRO A 14 -6.85 10.92 -9.91
C PRO A 14 -7.67 11.84 -8.99
N ASP A 15 -7.00 12.82 -8.38
CA ASP A 15 -7.65 13.85 -7.57
C ASP A 15 -8.26 14.96 -8.45
N ILE A 16 -9.45 14.70 -9.00
CA ILE A 16 -10.13 15.64 -9.89
C ILE A 16 -10.46 16.96 -9.18
N ALA A 17 -10.80 16.91 -7.89
CA ALA A 17 -11.03 18.11 -7.09
C ALA A 17 -9.74 18.95 -6.94
N GLY A 18 -8.60 18.30 -6.74
CA GLY A 18 -7.29 18.95 -6.72
C GLY A 18 -6.93 19.56 -8.07
N LEU A 19 -7.15 18.83 -9.18
CA LEU A 19 -6.95 19.35 -10.54
C LEU A 19 -7.77 20.60 -10.78
N ARG A 20 -9.07 20.58 -10.42
CA ARG A 20 -9.96 21.73 -10.56
C ARG A 20 -9.45 22.94 -9.79
N ALA A 21 -9.02 22.73 -8.54
CA ALA A 21 -8.49 23.80 -7.69
C ALA A 21 -7.21 24.43 -8.25
N LEU A 22 -6.26 23.62 -8.75
CA LEU A 22 -4.98 24.10 -9.27
C LEU A 22 -5.09 24.75 -10.65
N ARG A 23 -6.08 24.35 -11.45
CA ARG A 23 -6.29 24.85 -12.82
C ARG A 23 -7.30 26.00 -12.89
N SER A 24 -7.91 26.39 -11.76
CA SER A 24 -8.99 27.39 -11.72
C SER A 24 -10.15 27.06 -12.66
N GLU A 25 -10.46 25.77 -12.79
CA GLU A 25 -11.53 25.27 -13.68
C GLU A 25 -12.90 25.63 -13.10
N ALA A 26 -13.85 25.99 -13.98
CA ALA A 26 -15.19 26.35 -13.56
C ALA A 26 -15.89 25.18 -12.85
N ALA A 27 -16.68 25.47 -11.82
CA ALA A 27 -17.45 24.45 -11.09
C ALA A 27 -18.46 23.71 -11.97
N SER A 28 -18.86 24.30 -13.10
CA SER A 28 -19.78 23.70 -14.08
C SER A 28 -19.13 22.65 -14.99
N THR A 29 -17.80 22.61 -15.10
CA THR A 29 -17.10 21.62 -15.94
C THR A 29 -17.21 20.24 -15.30
N SER A 30 -17.61 19.22 -16.07
CA SER A 30 -17.74 17.87 -15.51
C SER A 30 -16.38 17.29 -15.07
N ASP A 31 -16.38 16.35 -14.11
CA ASP A 31 -15.13 15.70 -13.67
C ASP A 31 -14.43 14.94 -14.82
N ALA A 32 -15.22 14.35 -15.73
CA ALA A 32 -14.71 13.69 -16.91
C ALA A 32 -14.00 14.66 -17.86
N ASP A 33 -14.57 15.85 -18.08
CA ASP A 33 -13.97 16.88 -18.95
C ASP A 33 -12.69 17.46 -18.33
N VAL A 34 -12.68 17.72 -17.01
CA VAL A 34 -11.48 18.17 -16.30
C VAL A 34 -10.34 17.17 -16.47
N TYR A 35 -10.63 15.88 -16.28
CA TYR A 35 -9.60 14.85 -16.40
C TYR A 35 -9.15 14.65 -17.86
N ALA A 36 -10.09 14.63 -18.81
CA ALA A 36 -9.77 14.48 -20.23
C ALA A 36 -8.92 15.65 -20.75
N ALA A 37 -9.22 16.88 -20.36
CA ALA A 37 -8.42 18.05 -20.70
C ALA A 37 -7.00 17.96 -20.12
N TRP A 38 -6.86 17.49 -18.86
CA TRP A 38 -5.56 17.25 -18.24
C TRP A 38 -4.75 16.18 -18.99
N LEU A 39 -5.37 15.05 -19.36
CA LEU A 39 -4.71 13.99 -20.14
C LEU A 39 -4.27 14.48 -21.53
N ALA A 40 -5.11 15.25 -22.23
CA ALA A 40 -4.76 15.81 -23.53
C ALA A 40 -3.50 16.69 -23.46
N GLU A 41 -3.44 17.58 -22.45
CA GLU A 41 -2.28 18.44 -22.22
C GLU A 41 -1.01 17.63 -21.89
N ARG A 42 -1.12 16.58 -21.07
CA ARG A 42 0.01 15.69 -20.74
C ARG A 42 0.55 15.02 -21.99
N LYS A 43 -0.34 14.49 -22.82
CA LYS A 43 0.00 13.86 -24.10
C LYS A 43 0.69 14.82 -25.06
N GLU A 44 0.19 16.06 -25.20
CA GLU A 44 0.83 17.10 -26.01
C GLU A 44 2.26 17.41 -25.57
N ARG A 45 2.53 17.30 -24.27
CA ARG A 45 3.85 17.51 -23.66
C ARG A 45 4.71 16.24 -23.62
N GLY A 46 4.24 15.11 -24.14
CA GLY A 46 4.94 13.82 -24.09
C GLY A 46 5.11 13.27 -22.66
N GLN A 47 4.20 13.61 -21.75
CA GLN A 47 4.23 13.21 -20.36
C GLN A 47 3.34 11.99 -20.11
N SER A 48 3.64 11.22 -19.05
CA SER A 48 2.83 10.06 -18.63
C SER A 48 1.43 10.48 -18.16
N ASP A 49 0.45 9.62 -18.41
CA ASP A 49 -0.92 9.77 -17.92
C ASP A 49 -1.05 9.48 -16.41
N PHE A 50 0.00 8.99 -15.77
CA PHE A 50 0.03 8.80 -14.31
C PHE A 50 0.04 10.15 -13.59
N THR A 51 -0.92 10.36 -12.70
CA THR A 51 -1.03 11.61 -11.94
C THR A 51 0.14 11.77 -10.97
N PRO A 52 0.71 12.98 -10.83
CA PRO A 52 1.71 13.28 -9.81
C PRO A 52 1.21 12.91 -8.40
N LEU A 53 2.12 12.55 -7.49
CA LEU A 53 1.76 12.03 -6.15
C LEU A 53 0.82 12.94 -5.34
N HIS A 54 1.00 14.26 -5.45
CA HIS A 54 0.14 15.25 -4.77
C HIS A 54 -1.25 15.40 -5.41
N LEU A 55 -1.46 14.84 -6.61
CA LEU A 55 -2.72 14.76 -7.36
C LEU A 55 -3.28 13.33 -7.41
N GLN A 56 -2.80 12.46 -6.51
CA GLN A 56 -3.44 11.19 -6.19
C GLN A 56 -4.50 11.42 -5.10
N ARG A 57 -5.51 10.57 -5.06
CA ARG A 57 -6.55 10.54 -4.03
C ARG A 57 -6.68 9.09 -3.55
N VAL A 58 -6.52 8.85 -2.26
CA VAL A 58 -6.56 7.50 -1.68
C VAL A 58 -7.98 6.97 -1.68
N LEU A 59 -8.16 5.74 -2.14
CA LEU A 59 -9.43 5.02 -2.16
C LEU A 59 -9.41 3.85 -1.18
N VAL A 60 -8.32 3.09 -1.17
CA VAL A 60 -8.13 1.91 -0.30
C VAL A 60 -6.75 1.97 0.35
N ILE A 61 -6.67 1.55 1.61
CA ILE A 61 -5.42 1.16 2.27
C ILE A 61 -5.61 -0.26 2.79
N SER A 62 -4.95 -1.23 2.17
CA SER A 62 -4.98 -2.63 2.62
C SER A 62 -3.79 -2.92 3.52
N CYS A 63 -4.00 -3.76 4.53
CA CYS A 63 -3.01 -4.07 5.54
C CYS A 63 -3.00 -5.55 5.89
N VAL A 64 -1.80 -6.12 6.01
CA VAL A 64 -1.56 -7.37 6.74
C VAL A 64 -0.91 -7.03 8.06
N PHE A 65 -1.59 -7.36 9.15
CA PHE A 65 -1.08 -7.18 10.51
C PHE A 65 -0.69 -8.53 11.11
N ARG A 66 0.59 -8.72 11.40
CA ARG A 66 1.14 -9.91 12.03
C ARG A 66 1.66 -9.57 13.43
N ASN A 67 1.12 -10.22 14.45
CA ASN A 67 1.58 -10.12 15.84
C ASN A 67 1.54 -11.49 16.51
N ALA A 68 1.82 -11.59 17.81
CA ALA A 68 1.79 -12.86 18.54
C ALA A 68 0.42 -13.60 18.50
N GLU A 69 -0.68 -12.89 18.24
CA GLU A 69 -2.03 -13.48 18.16
C GLU A 69 -2.32 -14.13 16.79
N GLY A 70 -1.52 -13.82 15.76
CA GLY A 70 -1.68 -14.37 14.42
C GLY A 70 -1.61 -13.30 13.33
N LEU A 71 -2.19 -13.63 12.18
CA LEU A 71 -2.25 -12.78 11.00
C LEU A 71 -3.68 -12.27 10.78
N LYS A 72 -3.83 -10.97 10.56
CA LYS A 72 -5.11 -10.33 10.24
C LYS A 72 -4.96 -9.51 8.97
N ILE A 73 -5.92 -9.64 8.06
CA ILE A 73 -5.99 -8.86 6.82
C ILE A 73 -7.16 -7.88 6.96
N HIS A 74 -6.92 -6.61 6.67
CA HIS A 74 -7.95 -5.60 6.77
C HIS A 74 -7.71 -4.47 5.78
N SER A 75 -8.79 -3.89 5.26
CA SER A 75 -8.73 -2.75 4.36
C SER A 75 -9.56 -1.58 4.88
N PHE A 76 -8.95 -0.40 4.94
CA PHE A 76 -9.64 0.87 5.14
C PHE A 76 -10.08 1.39 3.78
N VAL A 77 -11.38 1.60 3.59
CA VAL A 77 -11.96 1.92 2.28
C VAL A 77 -12.79 3.19 2.37
N ASP A 78 -12.57 4.10 1.44
CA ASP A 78 -13.44 5.26 1.24
C ASP A 78 -14.67 4.85 0.40
N ARG A 79 -15.77 4.56 1.09
CA ARG A 79 -16.99 4.02 0.48
C ARG A 79 -17.99 5.09 0.04
N ASP A 80 -17.88 6.30 0.58
CA ASP A 80 -18.80 7.41 0.33
C ASP A 80 -18.19 8.52 -0.53
N ASN A 81 -16.95 8.32 -0.99
CA ASN A 81 -16.16 9.29 -1.75
C ASN A 81 -15.91 10.60 -0.97
N ALA A 82 -16.09 10.58 0.36
CA ALA A 82 -15.97 11.73 1.26
C ALA A 82 -15.15 11.41 2.52
N SER A 83 -14.80 10.15 2.74
CA SER A 83 -14.17 9.66 3.97
C SER A 83 -12.66 9.45 3.88
N GLU A 84 -12.01 9.85 2.78
CA GLU A 84 -10.55 9.71 2.59
C GLU A 84 -9.74 10.17 3.81
N GLY A 85 -10.02 11.36 4.37
CA GLY A 85 -9.30 11.85 5.55
C GLY A 85 -9.43 10.92 6.77
N LYS A 86 -10.61 10.32 6.96
CA LYS A 86 -10.87 9.34 8.03
C LYS A 86 -10.14 8.03 7.78
N VAL A 87 -10.08 7.58 6.53
CA VAL A 87 -9.34 6.37 6.11
C VAL A 87 -7.86 6.55 6.48
N ILE A 88 -7.26 7.65 6.05
CA ILE A 88 -5.83 7.95 6.31
C ILE A 88 -5.58 8.13 7.82
N GLN A 89 -6.44 8.87 8.52
CA GLN A 89 -6.32 9.05 9.97
C GLN A 89 -6.41 7.73 10.73
N THR A 90 -7.25 6.78 10.27
CA THR A 90 -7.38 5.47 10.90
C THR A 90 -6.11 4.64 10.72
N PHE A 91 -5.51 4.64 9.53
CA PHE A 91 -4.21 4.00 9.29
C PHE A 91 -3.13 4.54 10.24
N PHE A 92 -2.95 5.87 10.29
CA PHE A 92 -1.94 6.45 11.18
C PHE A 92 -2.26 6.23 12.66
N LYS A 93 -3.54 6.23 13.07
CA LYS A 93 -3.93 5.87 14.43
C LYS A 93 -3.51 4.44 14.79
N THR A 94 -3.59 3.49 13.85
CA THR A 94 -3.06 2.14 14.06
C THR A 94 -1.54 2.17 14.28
N VAL A 95 -0.80 2.97 13.52
CA VAL A 95 0.65 3.17 13.73
C VAL A 95 0.93 3.75 15.11
N GLU A 96 0.22 4.80 15.52
CA GLU A 96 0.36 5.43 16.85
C GLU A 96 0.14 4.42 17.99
N GLN A 97 -0.90 3.59 17.87
CA GLN A 97 -1.31 2.66 18.93
C GLN A 97 -0.46 1.40 19.00
N LYS A 98 -0.03 0.86 17.86
CA LYS A 98 0.64 -0.44 17.77
C LYS A 98 2.15 -0.32 17.61
N ALA A 99 2.64 0.84 17.18
CA ALA A 99 4.06 1.09 16.86
C ALA A 99 4.70 -0.07 16.07
N PRO A 100 4.07 -0.56 14.97
CA PRO A 100 4.57 -1.71 14.26
C PRO A 100 5.81 -1.37 13.44
N GLN A 101 6.56 -2.38 13.01
CA GLN A 101 7.38 -2.22 11.82
C GLN A 101 6.46 -2.10 10.60
N LEU A 102 6.56 -1.00 9.87
CA LEU A 102 5.90 -0.83 8.58
C LEU A 102 6.71 -1.56 7.51
N VAL A 103 6.03 -2.31 6.64
CA VAL A 103 6.65 -2.97 5.49
C VAL A 103 5.84 -2.67 4.24
N SER A 104 6.50 -2.43 3.12
CA SER A 104 5.85 -2.13 1.84
C SER A 104 6.70 -2.58 0.67
N TRP A 105 6.13 -2.64 -0.53
CA TRP A 105 6.87 -2.73 -1.79
C TRP A 105 6.72 -1.41 -2.55
N ASN A 106 7.77 -0.59 -2.64
CA ASN A 106 7.72 0.77 -3.20
C ASN A 106 6.91 1.81 -2.39
N GLY A 107 6.61 1.52 -1.11
CA GLY A 107 5.87 2.44 -0.26
C GLY A 107 6.57 3.77 0.01
N GLY A 108 7.90 3.82 -0.04
CA GLY A 108 8.66 5.07 0.05
C GLY A 108 8.64 5.87 -1.26
N GLY A 109 8.46 5.19 -2.40
CA GLY A 109 8.39 5.82 -3.72
C GLY A 109 6.99 6.30 -4.11
N PHE A 110 5.94 5.73 -3.51
CA PHE A 110 4.55 6.02 -3.86
C PHE A 110 3.63 6.20 -2.65
N ASP A 111 3.37 5.14 -1.89
CA ASP A 111 2.29 5.06 -0.91
C ASP A 111 2.39 6.11 0.21
N LEU A 112 3.53 6.14 0.92
CA LEU A 112 3.74 7.09 2.01
C LEU A 112 3.75 8.54 1.51
N PRO A 113 4.47 8.91 0.43
CA PRO A 113 4.34 10.25 -0.13
C PRO A 113 2.90 10.66 -0.44
N VAL A 114 2.09 9.77 -1.03
CA VAL A 114 0.66 10.05 -1.28
C VAL A 114 -0.07 10.25 0.05
N LEU A 115 0.09 9.34 1.02
CA LEU A 115 -0.51 9.46 2.34
C LEU A 115 -0.08 10.75 3.08
N HIS A 116 1.14 11.24 2.86
CA HIS A 116 1.63 12.50 3.43
C HIS A 116 0.90 13.70 2.83
N TYR A 117 0.84 13.81 1.50
CA TYR A 117 0.16 14.92 0.83
C TYR A 117 -1.33 14.94 1.14
N ARG A 118 -1.96 13.76 1.17
CA ARG A 118 -3.37 13.63 1.53
C ARG A 118 -3.63 13.85 3.00
N GLY A 119 -2.70 13.42 3.86
CA GLY A 119 -2.72 13.74 5.29
C GLY A 119 -2.67 15.25 5.53
N LEU A 120 -1.77 15.97 4.83
CA LEU A 120 -1.70 17.43 4.88
C LEU A 120 -3.01 18.08 4.44
N ARG A 121 -3.59 17.64 3.32
CA ARG A 121 -4.87 18.18 2.81
C ARG A 121 -6.02 18.00 3.81
N HIS A 122 -6.06 16.87 4.52
CA HIS A 122 -7.15 16.50 5.43
C HIS A 122 -6.89 16.83 6.90
N GLY A 123 -5.74 17.42 7.24
CA GLY A 123 -5.38 17.74 8.63
C GLY A 123 -5.15 16.51 9.50
N VAL A 124 -4.65 15.41 8.92
CA VAL A 124 -4.36 14.16 9.64
C VAL A 124 -3.20 14.37 10.63
N THR A 125 -3.34 13.76 11.81
CA THR A 125 -2.32 13.78 12.86
C THR A 125 -1.67 12.40 13.03
N ALA A 126 -0.34 12.38 13.13
CA ALA A 126 0.45 11.16 13.34
C ALA A 126 1.77 11.45 14.10
N PRO A 127 1.72 11.89 15.37
CA PRO A 127 2.91 12.37 16.07
C PRO A 127 4.06 11.34 16.15
N LYS A 128 3.78 10.09 16.55
CA LYS A 128 4.80 9.03 16.63
C LYS A 128 5.34 8.63 15.27
N TYR A 129 4.51 8.72 14.22
CA TYR A 129 4.98 8.48 12.85
C TYR A 129 6.06 9.50 12.43
N TRP A 130 5.85 10.78 12.78
CA TRP A 130 6.73 11.89 12.41
C TRP A 130 7.87 12.18 13.38
N ASP A 131 7.86 11.60 14.58
CA ASP A 131 8.93 11.77 15.56
C ASP A 131 10.24 11.14 15.04
N MET A 132 11.24 12.00 14.83
CA MET A 132 12.57 11.65 14.36
C MET A 132 13.62 11.81 15.46
N GLY A 133 13.19 11.88 16.74
CA GLY A 133 14.05 12.05 17.89
C GLY A 133 13.80 13.33 18.68
N GLU A 134 12.79 14.12 18.30
CA GLU A 134 12.39 15.34 18.99
C GLU A 134 11.67 15.06 20.31
N ASP A 135 10.75 14.08 20.31
CA ASP A 135 9.97 13.70 21.50
C ASP A 135 10.58 12.47 22.19
N ASP A 136 10.84 11.39 21.42
CA ASP A 136 11.52 10.19 21.90
C ASP A 136 12.90 10.05 21.26
N ARG A 137 13.95 10.22 22.08
CA ARG A 137 15.36 10.13 21.64
C ARG A 137 15.71 8.78 20.99
N GLU A 138 14.99 7.70 21.27
CA GLU A 138 15.19 6.42 20.58
C GLU A 138 14.85 6.50 19.09
N HIS A 139 13.88 7.33 18.71
CA HIS A 139 13.48 7.53 17.31
C HIS A 139 14.55 8.22 16.47
N LYS A 140 15.55 8.85 17.09
CA LYS A 140 16.73 9.37 16.37
C LYS A 140 17.43 8.30 15.53
N TRP A 141 17.41 7.04 15.97
CA TRP A 141 18.11 5.93 15.33
C TRP A 141 17.16 4.88 14.73
N ASN A 142 15.84 5.04 14.93
CA ASN A 142 14.83 4.11 14.44
C ASN A 142 13.45 4.78 14.36
N ASN A 143 13.19 5.50 13.26
CA ASN A 143 11.94 6.20 12.95
C ASN A 143 11.39 5.77 11.57
N TYR A 144 10.16 6.18 11.24
CA TYR A 144 9.47 5.79 10.01
C TYR A 144 9.86 6.61 8.76
N ILE A 145 10.57 7.73 8.92
CA ILE A 145 10.88 8.67 7.84
C ILE A 145 12.25 8.41 7.23
N SER A 146 13.21 8.05 8.07
CA SER A 146 14.61 7.87 7.67
C SER A 146 14.75 6.60 6.83
N ARG A 147 15.09 6.77 5.55
CA ARG A 147 15.23 5.71 4.53
C ARG A 147 16.06 4.50 4.95
N TYR A 148 17.09 4.70 5.79
CA TYR A 148 18.02 3.64 6.20
C TYR A 148 17.66 3.00 7.54
N HIS A 149 16.59 3.45 8.20
CA HIS A 149 16.07 2.81 9.40
C HIS A 149 15.12 1.69 9.01
N MET A 150 14.94 0.72 9.90
CA MET A 150 14.12 -0.46 9.63
C MET A 150 12.70 -0.33 10.15
N ARG A 151 12.32 0.81 10.76
CA ARG A 151 10.95 1.01 11.27
C ARG A 151 9.92 1.09 10.16
N HIS A 152 10.31 1.70 9.04
CA HIS A 152 9.69 1.47 7.74
C HIS A 152 10.70 0.73 6.87
N LEU A 153 10.33 -0.47 6.43
CA LEU A 153 11.10 -1.31 5.53
C LEU A 153 10.41 -1.32 4.16
N ASP A 154 10.89 -0.48 3.24
CA ASP A 154 10.57 -0.61 1.83
C ASP A 154 11.45 -1.73 1.22
N LEU A 155 10.83 -2.87 0.95
CA LEU A 155 11.55 -4.05 0.43
C LEU A 155 12.14 -3.80 -0.94
N MET A 156 11.41 -3.12 -1.83
CA MET A 156 11.89 -2.87 -3.18
C MET A 156 13.12 -1.97 -3.14
N ASP A 157 13.04 -0.88 -2.37
CA ASP A 157 14.13 0.10 -2.25
C ASP A 157 15.39 -0.52 -1.62
N LEU A 158 15.21 -1.31 -0.54
CA LEU A 158 16.33 -2.00 0.11
C LEU A 158 16.97 -3.04 -0.83
N LEU A 159 16.18 -3.90 -1.46
CA LEU A 159 16.69 -4.96 -2.34
C LEU A 159 17.35 -4.41 -3.61
N ALA A 160 16.88 -3.27 -4.11
CA ALA A 160 17.50 -2.54 -5.21
C ALA A 160 18.80 -1.80 -4.81
N LEU A 161 19.20 -1.89 -3.54
CA LEU A 161 20.30 -1.11 -2.96
C LEU A 161 20.14 0.39 -3.23
N TYR A 162 18.91 0.88 -3.07
CA TYR A 162 18.57 2.29 -3.18
C TYR A 162 18.75 2.89 -4.58
N GLN A 163 18.89 2.04 -5.60
CA GLN A 163 19.10 2.42 -7.00
C GLN A 163 17.84 2.14 -7.83
N PRO A 164 17.08 3.18 -8.24
CA PRO A 164 15.81 2.99 -8.93
C PRO A 164 15.87 2.13 -10.20
N LYS A 165 17.00 2.15 -10.92
CA LYS A 165 17.22 1.31 -12.10
C LYS A 165 17.24 -0.20 -11.83
N ASN A 166 17.44 -0.60 -10.57
CA ASN A 166 17.48 -2.00 -10.14
C ASN A 166 16.13 -2.46 -9.56
N ASN A 167 15.12 -1.59 -9.52
CA ASN A 167 13.81 -1.93 -8.99
C ASN A 167 13.17 -3.07 -9.80
N ALA A 168 12.48 -3.96 -9.08
CA ALA A 168 11.72 -5.06 -9.67
C ALA A 168 10.22 -4.90 -9.38
N PRO A 169 9.33 -5.33 -10.28
CA PRO A 169 7.90 -5.35 -10.00
C PRO A 169 7.56 -6.46 -8.99
N LEU A 170 6.64 -6.17 -8.06
CA LEU A 170 6.19 -7.11 -7.02
C LEU A 170 5.69 -8.42 -7.62
N ASP A 171 4.86 -8.35 -8.67
CA ASP A 171 4.29 -9.53 -9.32
C ASP A 171 5.37 -10.52 -9.79
N ALA A 172 6.41 -10.01 -10.48
CA ALA A 172 7.49 -10.86 -10.95
C ALA A 172 8.28 -11.45 -9.77
N MET A 173 8.58 -10.65 -8.75
CA MET A 173 9.35 -11.13 -7.60
C MET A 173 8.57 -12.17 -6.80
N ALA A 174 7.27 -11.96 -6.58
CA ALA A 174 6.39 -12.90 -5.90
C ALA A 174 6.35 -14.25 -6.65
N LYS A 175 6.11 -14.23 -7.97
CA LYS A 175 6.11 -15.44 -8.81
C LYS A 175 7.45 -16.17 -8.80
N LEU A 176 8.57 -15.44 -8.91
CA LEU A 176 9.92 -16.02 -8.83
C LEU A 176 10.19 -16.67 -7.45
N CYS A 177 9.56 -16.18 -6.38
CA CYS A 177 9.65 -16.76 -5.04
C CYS A 177 8.70 -17.96 -4.82
N GLY A 178 7.89 -18.33 -5.82
CA GLY A 178 6.88 -19.37 -5.72
C GLY A 178 5.59 -18.93 -5.02
N PHE A 179 5.27 -17.64 -5.05
CA PHE A 179 4.02 -17.07 -4.53
C PHE A 179 3.06 -16.73 -5.68
N PRO A 180 1.75 -16.54 -5.41
CA PRO A 180 0.75 -16.35 -6.47
C PRO A 180 1.02 -15.18 -7.42
N GLY A 181 1.51 -14.06 -6.89
CA GLY A 181 1.58 -12.80 -7.63
C GLY A 181 0.19 -12.17 -7.80
N LYS A 182 0.06 -11.27 -8.77
CA LYS A 182 -1.16 -10.52 -9.06
C LYS A 182 -2.24 -11.41 -9.66
N LEU A 183 -3.48 -11.25 -9.17
CA LEU A 183 -4.67 -11.87 -9.74
C LEU A 183 -5.50 -10.82 -10.49
N GLY A 184 -5.48 -10.89 -11.82
CA GLY A 184 -6.44 -10.22 -12.72
C GLY A 184 -6.24 -8.72 -12.94
N MET A 185 -6.21 -7.89 -11.88
CA MET A 185 -6.17 -6.43 -12.00
C MET A 185 -4.74 -5.89 -12.06
N ASP A 186 -4.53 -4.84 -12.85
CA ASP A 186 -3.32 -4.01 -12.86
C ASP A 186 -3.66 -2.60 -12.40
N GLY A 187 -2.69 -1.88 -11.83
CA GLY A 187 -2.87 -0.52 -11.31
C GLY A 187 -3.45 0.46 -12.36
N SER A 188 -3.20 0.24 -13.65
CA SER A 188 -3.80 1.07 -14.71
C SER A 188 -5.33 0.94 -14.80
N GLN A 189 -5.92 -0.12 -14.26
CA GLN A 189 -7.35 -0.43 -14.33
C GLN A 189 -8.14 0.13 -13.13
N VAL A 190 -7.46 0.66 -12.11
CA VAL A 190 -8.08 1.12 -10.85
C VAL A 190 -9.06 2.26 -11.10
N TYR A 191 -8.67 3.27 -11.89
CA TYR A 191 -9.56 4.39 -12.18
C TYR A 191 -10.76 4.01 -13.07
N PRO A 192 -10.59 3.27 -14.18
CA PRO A 192 -11.72 2.70 -14.91
C PRO A 192 -12.66 1.86 -14.03
N ALA A 193 -12.12 0.95 -13.21
CA ALA A 193 -12.90 0.12 -12.30
C ALA A 193 -13.68 0.97 -11.27
N PHE A 194 -13.08 2.06 -10.78
CA PHE A 194 -13.75 2.99 -9.88
C PHE A 194 -14.95 3.67 -10.56
N LEU A 195 -14.79 4.14 -11.81
CA LEU A 195 -15.89 4.73 -12.59
C LEU A 195 -17.03 3.74 -12.85
N GLU A 196 -16.71 2.44 -12.93
CA GLU A 196 -17.69 1.35 -13.06
C GLU A 196 -18.31 0.93 -11.71
N GLY A 197 -17.93 1.55 -10.59
CA GLY A 197 -18.45 1.22 -9.27
C GLY A 197 -17.87 -0.07 -8.66
N LYS A 198 -16.76 -0.58 -9.20
CA LYS A 198 -16.12 -1.85 -8.79
C LYS A 198 -15.18 -1.69 -7.58
N LEU A 199 -15.61 -0.93 -6.57
CA LEU A 199 -14.80 -0.65 -5.38
C LEU A 199 -14.34 -1.92 -4.64
N GLU A 200 -15.20 -2.94 -4.58
CA GLU A 200 -14.83 -4.21 -3.93
C GLU A 200 -13.77 -4.98 -4.71
N GLU A 201 -13.74 -4.89 -6.04
CA GLU A 201 -12.69 -5.52 -6.85
C GLU A 201 -11.34 -4.83 -6.60
N ILE A 202 -11.33 -3.49 -6.53
CA ILE A 202 -10.13 -2.70 -6.21
C ILE A 202 -9.63 -3.06 -4.80
N ARG A 203 -10.52 -3.15 -3.81
CA ARG A 203 -10.16 -3.56 -2.44
C ARG A 203 -9.49 -4.93 -2.43
N ARG A 204 -10.11 -5.93 -3.07
CA ARG A 204 -9.62 -7.31 -3.09
C ARG A 204 -8.27 -7.40 -3.80
N TYR A 205 -8.10 -6.65 -4.88
CA TYR A 205 -6.82 -6.53 -5.57
C TYR A 205 -5.72 -5.98 -4.63
N CYS A 206 -5.97 -4.86 -3.95
CA CYS A 206 -5.04 -4.30 -2.97
C CYS A 206 -4.73 -5.28 -1.82
N GLU A 207 -5.73 -6.06 -1.36
CA GLU A 207 -5.52 -7.13 -0.37
C GLU A 207 -4.58 -8.23 -0.87
N THR A 208 -4.67 -8.62 -2.14
CA THR A 208 -3.73 -9.61 -2.72
C THR A 208 -2.32 -9.05 -2.88
N ASP A 209 -2.16 -7.76 -3.20
CA ASP A 209 -0.84 -7.12 -3.34
C ASP A 209 -0.15 -6.95 -1.97
N VAL A 210 -0.88 -6.56 -0.92
CA VAL A 210 -0.31 -6.55 0.43
C VAL A 210 0.03 -7.97 0.92
N MET A 211 -0.75 -8.99 0.55
CA MET A 211 -0.41 -10.38 0.87
C MET A 211 0.85 -10.84 0.14
N ASN A 212 0.99 -10.55 -1.16
CA ASN A 212 2.23 -10.82 -1.91
C ASN A 212 3.44 -10.15 -1.25
N THR A 213 3.28 -8.89 -0.82
CA THR A 213 4.32 -8.15 -0.09
C THR A 213 4.69 -8.84 1.22
N TYR A 214 3.70 -9.33 1.99
CA TYR A 214 3.94 -10.09 3.21
C TYR A 214 4.71 -11.39 2.97
N LEU A 215 4.39 -12.12 1.90
CA LEU A 215 5.10 -13.36 1.57
C LEU A 215 6.54 -13.11 1.14
N VAL A 216 6.77 -12.07 0.34
CA VAL A 216 8.13 -11.64 -0.02
C VAL A 216 8.89 -11.15 1.21
N TYR A 217 8.23 -10.46 2.14
CA TYR A 217 8.80 -10.13 3.44
C TYR A 217 9.23 -11.38 4.21
N CYS A 218 8.38 -12.41 4.32
CA CYS A 218 8.75 -13.67 4.98
C CYS A 218 9.96 -14.33 4.30
N ARG A 219 10.01 -14.32 2.96
CA ARG A 219 11.17 -14.83 2.21
C ARG A 219 12.44 -14.02 2.49
N PHE A 220 12.33 -12.70 2.56
CA PHE A 220 13.43 -11.81 2.94
C PHE A 220 13.92 -12.09 4.36
N GLN A 221 12.99 -12.27 5.32
CA GLN A 221 13.32 -12.62 6.70
C GLN A 221 14.08 -13.93 6.78
N LYS A 222 13.67 -14.95 6.03
CA LYS A 222 14.44 -16.20 5.87
C LYS A 222 15.84 -15.94 5.30
N MET A 223 15.94 -15.19 4.20
CA MET A 223 17.22 -14.87 3.54
C MET A 223 18.23 -14.21 4.48
N ARG A 224 17.78 -13.32 5.36
CA ARG A 224 18.65 -12.61 6.32
C ARG A 224 18.83 -13.31 7.67
N GLY A 225 18.33 -14.53 7.82
CA GLY A 225 18.39 -15.30 9.07
C GLY A 225 17.45 -14.80 10.18
N GLY A 226 16.46 -13.96 9.85
CA GLY A 226 15.40 -13.53 10.78
C GLY A 226 14.28 -14.56 10.98
N LEU A 227 14.17 -15.54 10.08
CA LEU A 227 13.42 -16.78 10.26
C LEU A 227 14.33 -17.96 9.91
N THR A 228 14.33 -18.99 10.75
CA THR A 228 14.87 -20.30 10.37
C THR A 228 14.01 -20.96 9.30
N GLU A 229 14.50 -22.03 8.68
CA GLU A 229 13.68 -22.81 7.72
C GLU A 229 12.35 -23.27 8.34
N ALA A 230 12.41 -23.84 9.55
CA ALA A 230 11.23 -24.34 10.24
C ALA A 230 10.24 -23.22 10.60
N GLU A 231 10.72 -22.07 11.08
CA GLU A 231 9.86 -20.91 11.36
C GLU A 231 9.24 -20.34 10.08
N TYR A 232 9.99 -20.31 8.98
CA TYR A 232 9.48 -19.88 7.68
C TYR A 232 8.38 -20.83 7.18
N GLU A 233 8.60 -22.14 7.23
CA GLU A 233 7.59 -23.14 6.83
C GLU A 233 6.32 -23.04 7.68
N GLN A 234 6.47 -22.86 9.00
CA GLN A 234 5.35 -22.62 9.92
C GLN A 234 4.59 -21.35 9.57
N GLU A 235 5.30 -20.27 9.24
CA GLU A 235 4.69 -19.00 8.86
C GLU A 235 3.89 -19.14 7.57
N ILE A 236 4.44 -19.79 6.53
CA ILE A 236 3.73 -20.05 5.27
C ILE A 236 2.50 -20.95 5.48
N ALA A 237 2.61 -21.99 6.31
CA ALA A 237 1.47 -22.86 6.62
C ALA A 237 0.35 -22.08 7.33
N MET A 238 0.70 -21.22 8.28
CA MET A 238 -0.24 -20.34 8.99
C MET A 238 -0.93 -19.37 8.03
N VAL A 239 -0.20 -18.77 7.07
CA VAL A 239 -0.83 -17.93 6.04
C VAL A 239 -1.85 -18.75 5.25
N LYS A 240 -1.46 -19.92 4.73
CA LYS A 240 -2.37 -20.76 3.93
C LYS A 240 -3.63 -21.14 4.71
N GLN A 241 -3.49 -21.45 6.00
CA GLN A 241 -4.62 -21.72 6.89
C GLN A 241 -5.53 -20.49 7.04
N THR A 242 -4.97 -19.32 7.40
CA THR A 242 -5.75 -18.09 7.57
C THR A 242 -6.50 -17.70 6.30
N LEU A 243 -5.85 -17.80 5.14
CA LEU A 243 -6.50 -17.54 3.86
C LEU A 243 -7.62 -18.55 3.57
N GLY A 244 -7.44 -19.83 3.93
CA GLY A 244 -8.46 -20.86 3.76
C GLY A 244 -9.70 -20.63 4.64
N GLU A 245 -9.51 -20.07 5.83
CA GLU A 245 -10.60 -19.65 6.71
C GLU A 245 -11.33 -18.41 6.12
N LEU A 246 -10.57 -17.41 5.66
CA LEU A 246 -11.13 -16.21 5.04
C LEU A 246 -11.84 -16.49 3.71
N ALA A 247 -11.40 -17.49 2.95
CA ALA A 247 -11.99 -17.90 1.69
C ALA A 247 -13.49 -18.28 1.79
N GLN A 248 -13.97 -18.62 2.99
CA GLN A 248 -15.39 -18.88 3.25
C GLN A 248 -16.26 -17.62 3.14
N PHE A 249 -15.66 -16.44 3.34
CA PHE A 249 -16.34 -15.15 3.35
C PHE A 249 -15.92 -14.25 2.19
N GLU A 250 -14.70 -14.43 1.70
CA GLU A 250 -14.06 -13.59 0.71
C GLU A 250 -13.50 -14.43 -0.45
N PRO A 251 -14.19 -14.46 -1.61
CA PRO A 251 -13.94 -15.45 -2.67
C PRO A 251 -12.57 -15.34 -3.32
N HIS A 252 -12.00 -14.13 -3.36
CA HIS A 252 -10.68 -13.89 -3.94
C HIS A 252 -9.55 -14.68 -3.24
N TRP A 253 -9.72 -15.05 -1.96
CA TRP A 253 -8.74 -15.91 -1.28
C TRP A 253 -8.76 -17.35 -1.78
N SER A 254 -9.92 -17.86 -2.25
CA SER A 254 -9.98 -19.16 -2.92
C SER A 254 -9.17 -19.16 -4.21
N GLU A 255 -9.32 -18.10 -5.01
CA GLU A 255 -8.56 -17.92 -6.26
C GLU A 255 -7.06 -17.76 -5.98
N TYR A 256 -6.71 -16.99 -4.95
CA TYR A 256 -5.33 -16.79 -4.50
C TYR A 256 -4.66 -18.07 -4.04
N LEU A 257 -5.36 -18.89 -3.25
CA LEU A 257 -4.86 -20.19 -2.83
C LEU A 257 -4.74 -21.18 -4.00
N ALA A 258 -5.67 -21.15 -4.96
CA ALA A 258 -5.59 -21.99 -6.14
C ALA A 258 -4.40 -21.64 -7.04
N ALA A 259 -4.03 -20.37 -7.11
CA ALA A 259 -2.82 -19.91 -7.79
C ALA A 259 -1.51 -20.24 -7.03
N TRP A 260 -1.61 -20.58 -5.73
CA TRP A 260 -0.47 -20.89 -4.87
C TRP A 260 -0.09 -22.39 -4.92
N ALA A 261 0.45 -22.81 -6.06
CA ALA A 261 0.96 -24.16 -6.27
C ALA A 261 2.13 -24.50 -5.32
#